data_AF-A0A8J6YI14-F1
#
_entry.id   AF-A0A8J6YI14-F1
#
_cell.length_a   1.000
_cell.length_b   1.000
_cell.length_c   1.000
_cell.angle_alpha   90.00
_cell.angle_beta   90.00
_cell.angle_gamma   90.00
#
_symmetry.space_group_name_H-M   'P 1'
#
loop_
_entity.id
_entity.type
_entity.pdbx_description
1 polymer ?
#
loop_
_entity_poly.entity_id
_entity_poly.type
_entity_poly.pdbx_seq_one_letter_code
_entity_poly.pdbx_strand_id
1 'polypeptide(L)'
;EVKYGQDVAANLFELTHLLRFFGLILMGLLLFATIFIISNTIRLTVFARRKEIAIMKYVGATDWFIRWPFILEGIGLGIIGGGVSALALQSFYSAMVAKIYESLAFFPMVEQYPFMHYVTIALITAGILIGILGSTISLKRFMEV
;
A
#
# COMPACT_ATOMS: atom_id res chain seq x y z
N GLU A 1 42.50 -15.67 -11.87
CA GLU A 1 41.34 -16.18 -11.11
C GLU A 1 40.32 -15.12 -10.66
N VAL A 2 40.35 -13.87 -11.18
CA VAL A 2 39.39 -12.81 -10.78
C VAL A 2 38.09 -12.81 -11.61
N LYS A 3 38.02 -13.58 -12.71
CA LYS A 3 36.83 -13.65 -13.58
C LYS A 3 35.63 -14.39 -12.94
N TYR A 4 35.87 -15.42 -12.12
CA TYR A 4 34.78 -16.23 -11.56
C TYR A 4 33.91 -15.46 -10.54
N GLY A 5 34.52 -14.58 -9.74
CA GLY A 5 33.78 -13.73 -8.81
C GLY A 5 32.96 -12.64 -9.52
N GLN A 6 33.46 -12.13 -10.66
CA GLN A 6 32.74 -11.14 -11.48
C GLN A 6 31.54 -11.76 -12.20
N ASP A 7 31.68 -12.97 -12.74
CA ASP A 7 30.57 -13.67 -13.40
C ASP A 7 29.48 -14.09 -12.39
N VAL A 8 29.86 -14.58 -11.19
CA VAL A 8 28.88 -14.89 -10.14
C VAL A 8 28.20 -13.62 -9.61
N ALA A 9 28.94 -12.53 -9.41
CA ALA A 9 28.34 -11.25 -9.01
C ALA A 9 27.42 -10.69 -10.10
N ALA A 10 27.82 -10.74 -11.37
CA ALA A 10 27.01 -10.30 -12.51
C ALA A 10 25.69 -11.08 -12.59
N ASN A 11 25.74 -12.41 -12.44
CA ASN A 11 24.54 -13.25 -12.39
C ASN A 11 23.61 -12.89 -11.22
N LEU A 12 24.16 -12.56 -10.04
CA LEU A 12 23.37 -12.09 -8.90
C LEU A 12 22.72 -10.72 -9.14
N PHE A 13 23.43 -9.80 -9.81
CA PHE A 13 22.88 -8.50 -10.18
C PHE A 13 21.79 -8.62 -11.24
N GLU A 14 21.95 -9.48 -12.24
CA GLU A 14 20.92 -9.74 -13.25
C GLU A 14 19.66 -10.37 -12.64
N LEU A 15 19.83 -11.38 -11.76
CA LEU A 15 18.71 -11.98 -11.03
C LEU A 15 17.97 -10.95 -10.17
N THR A 16 18.71 -10.12 -9.44
CA THR A 16 18.11 -9.06 -8.61
C THR A 16 17.36 -8.03 -9.48
N HIS A 17 17.91 -7.66 -10.63
CA HIS A 17 17.25 -6.74 -11.56
C HIS A 17 15.95 -7.33 -12.12
N LEU A 18 15.97 -8.60 -12.52
CA LEU A 18 14.78 -9.33 -12.99
C LEU A 18 13.71 -9.38 -11.90
N LEU A 19 14.07 -9.80 -10.68
CA LEU A 19 13.15 -9.84 -9.55
C LEU A 19 12.56 -8.45 -9.24
N ARG A 20 13.37 -7.40 -9.31
CA ARG A 20 12.90 -6.02 -9.09
C ARG A 20 11.92 -5.59 -10.17
N PHE A 21 12.18 -5.90 -11.44
CA PHE A 21 11.30 -5.56 -12.55
C PHE A 21 9.94 -6.26 -12.43
N PHE A 22 9.93 -7.58 -12.22
CA PHE A 22 8.69 -8.33 -11.99
C PHE A 22 7.95 -7.87 -10.73
N GLY A 23 8.69 -7.57 -9.66
CA GLY A 23 8.13 -7.03 -8.43
C GLY A 23 7.43 -5.69 -8.63
N LEU A 24 8.01 -4.79 -9.43
CA LEU A 24 7.39 -3.50 -9.76
C LEU A 24 6.11 -3.67 -10.60
N ILE A 25 6.11 -4.60 -11.57
CA ILE A 25 4.91 -4.92 -12.36
C ILE A 25 3.79 -5.44 -11.45
N LEU A 26 4.12 -6.41 -10.59
CA LEU A 26 3.15 -6.99 -9.67
C LEU A 26 2.60 -5.94 -8.70
N MET A 27 3.47 -5.08 -8.15
CA MET A 27 3.07 -3.97 -7.30
C MET A 27 2.11 -3.02 -8.02
N GLY A 28 2.41 -2.63 -9.26
CA GLY A 28 1.52 -1.78 -10.06
C GLY A 28 0.14 -2.41 -10.29
N LEU A 29 0.09 -3.71 -10.59
CA LEU A 29 -1.17 -4.44 -10.78
C LEU A 29 -1.99 -4.49 -9.48
N LEU A 30 -1.37 -4.76 -8.34
CA LEU A 30 -2.03 -4.79 -7.04
C LEU A 30 -2.53 -3.40 -6.62
N LEU A 31 -1.77 -2.35 -6.90
CA LEU A 31 -2.20 -0.97 -6.66
C LEU A 31 -3.45 -0.63 -7.49
N PHE A 32 -3.46 -1.00 -8.77
CA PHE A 32 -4.61 -0.81 -9.63
C PHE A 32 -5.84 -1.57 -9.13
N ALA A 33 -5.67 -2.85 -8.76
CA ALA A 33 -6.75 -3.66 -8.19
C ALA A 33 -7.29 -3.06 -6.89
N THR A 34 -6.42 -2.56 -6.02
CA THR A 34 -6.80 -1.91 -4.76
C THR A 34 -7.65 -0.66 -5.01
N ILE A 35 -7.22 0.21 -5.91
CA ILE A 35 -7.97 1.43 -6.29
C ILE A 35 -9.34 1.04 -6.87
N PHE A 36 -9.39 0.01 -7.71
CA PHE A 36 -10.64 -0.48 -8.30
C PHE A 36 -11.61 -1.02 -7.25
N ILE A 37 -11.13 -1.80 -6.28
CA ILE A 37 -11.95 -2.32 -5.17
C ILE A 37 -12.48 -1.17 -4.31
N ILE A 38 -11.61 -0.25 -3.87
CA ILE A 38 -12.01 0.92 -3.07
C ILE A 38 -13.09 1.73 -3.82
N SER A 39 -12.92 1.92 -5.12
CA SER A 39 -13.88 2.65 -5.94
C SER A 39 -15.25 1.99 -5.94
N ASN A 40 -15.31 0.68 -6.13
CA ASN A 40 -16.57 -0.06 -6.13
C ASN A 40 -17.23 -0.06 -4.75
N THR A 41 -16.45 -0.19 -3.68
CA THR A 41 -16.98 -0.14 -2.31
C THR A 41 -17.63 1.22 -2.02
N ILE A 42 -16.93 2.32 -2.33
CA ILE A 42 -17.48 3.67 -2.11
C ILE A 42 -18.75 3.88 -2.93
N ARG A 43 -18.81 3.36 -4.16
CA ARG A 43 -20.02 3.44 -4.99
C ARG A 43 -21.22 2.78 -4.31
N LEU A 44 -21.02 1.59 -3.75
CA LEU A 44 -22.07 0.87 -3.03
C LEU A 44 -22.52 1.66 -1.79
N THR A 45 -21.57 2.23 -1.03
CA THR A 45 -21.89 3.04 0.15
C THR A 45 -22.67 4.31 -0.20
N VAL A 46 -22.26 5.03 -1.24
CA VAL A 46 -22.96 6.23 -1.74
C VAL A 46 -24.38 5.87 -2.17
N PHE A 47 -24.55 4.77 -2.91
CA PHE A 47 -25.87 4.33 -3.37
C PHE A 47 -26.81 3.97 -2.20
N ALA A 48 -26.26 3.33 -1.16
CA ALA A 48 -26.99 3.02 0.07
C ALA A 48 -27.43 4.29 0.82
N ARG A 49 -26.57 5.32 0.85
CA ARG A 49 -26.81 6.60 1.54
C ARG A 49 -27.44 7.70 0.66
N ARG A 50 -27.91 7.38 -0.54
CA ARG A 50 -28.42 8.38 -1.50
C ARG A 50 -29.51 9.31 -0.95
N LYS A 51 -30.37 8.81 -0.04
CA LYS A 51 -31.44 9.60 0.59
C LYS A 51 -30.87 10.64 1.56
N GLU A 52 -29.88 10.27 2.37
CA GLU A 52 -29.18 11.17 3.28
C GLU A 52 -28.46 12.27 2.50
N ILE A 53 -27.78 11.90 1.42
CA ILE A 53 -27.08 12.83 0.53
C ILE A 53 -28.06 13.82 -0.10
N ALA A 54 -29.24 13.36 -0.54
CA ALA A 54 -30.28 14.23 -1.08
C ALA A 54 -30.75 15.25 -0.04
N ILE A 55 -31.02 14.82 1.20
CA ILE A 55 -31.40 15.71 2.31
C ILE A 55 -30.30 16.75 2.55
N MET A 56 -29.02 16.34 2.60
CA MET A 56 -27.89 17.27 2.76
C MET A 56 -27.85 18.32 1.65
N LYS A 57 -28.12 17.94 0.39
CA LYS A 57 -28.21 18.89 -0.73
C LYS A 57 -29.37 19.87 -0.58
N TYR A 58 -30.54 19.44 -0.08
CA TYR A 58 -31.69 20.33 0.15
C TYR A 58 -31.44 21.39 1.23
N VAL A 59 -30.57 21.10 2.20
CA VAL A 59 -30.18 22.04 3.26
C VAL A 59 -28.99 22.93 2.83
N GLY A 60 -28.52 22.81 1.58
CA GLY A 60 -27.46 23.64 1.02
C GLY A 60 -26.03 23.18 1.34
N ALA A 61 -25.82 21.90 1.68
CA ALA A 61 -24.48 21.37 1.92
C ALA A 61 -23.64 21.40 0.63
N THR A 62 -22.37 21.78 0.76
CA THR A 62 -21.42 21.80 -0.36
C THR A 62 -21.04 20.38 -0.79
N ASP A 63 -20.75 20.16 -2.07
CA ASP A 63 -20.33 18.83 -2.57
C ASP A 63 -19.06 18.32 -1.88
N TRP A 64 -18.21 19.21 -1.35
CA TRP A 64 -17.04 18.85 -0.56
C TRP A 64 -17.41 18.23 0.80
N PHE A 65 -18.41 18.78 1.48
CA PHE A 65 -18.91 18.26 2.76
C PHE A 65 -19.47 16.84 2.59
N ILE A 66 -20.16 16.59 1.48
CA ILE A 66 -20.72 15.27 1.14
C ILE A 66 -19.61 14.25 0.85
N ARG A 67 -18.48 14.68 0.27
CA ARG A 67 -17.35 13.81 -0.11
C ARG A 67 -16.45 13.41 1.06
N TRP A 68 -16.31 14.29 2.06
CA TRP A 68 -15.41 14.11 3.19
C TRP A 68 -15.55 12.76 3.94
N PRO A 69 -16.76 12.28 4.31
CA PRO A 69 -16.89 10.99 5.01
C PRO A 69 -16.32 9.81 4.22
N PHE A 70 -16.46 9.82 2.89
CA PHE A 70 -15.93 8.76 2.03
C PHE A 70 -14.39 8.79 1.91
N ILE A 71 -13.80 9.99 1.96
CA ILE A 71 -12.33 10.13 2.00
C ILE A 71 -11.80 9.59 3.33
N LEU A 72 -12.50 9.86 4.45
CA LEU A 72 -12.14 9.31 5.75
C LEU A 72 -12.24 7.78 5.79
N GLU A 73 -13.26 7.17 5.17
CA GLU A 73 -13.33 5.71 5.00
C GLU A 73 -12.10 5.19 4.22
N GLY A 74 -11.72 5.85 3.12
CA GLY A 74 -10.53 5.51 2.34
C GLY A 74 -9.23 5.61 3.14
N ILE A 75 -9.07 6.69 3.92
CA ILE A 75 -7.92 6.87 4.83
C ILE A 75 -7.90 5.75 5.87
N GLY A 76 -9.04 5.42 6.49
CA GLY A 76 -9.15 4.35 7.48
C GLY A 76 -8.72 2.99 6.92
N LEU A 77 -9.21 2.64 5.72
CA LEU A 77 -8.77 1.44 5.01
C LEU A 77 -7.26 1.46 4.72
N GLY A 78 -6.72 2.61 4.32
CA GLY A 78 -5.30 2.80 4.06
C GLY A 78 -4.42 2.64 5.31
N ILE A 79 -4.85 3.19 6.46
CA ILE A 79 -4.15 3.05 7.74
C ILE A 79 -4.15 1.61 8.21
N ILE A 80 -5.32 0.95 8.18
CA ILE A 80 -5.45 -0.44 8.61
C ILE A 80 -4.61 -1.34 7.69
N GLY A 81 -4.70 -1.16 6.37
CA GLY A 81 -3.91 -1.92 5.40
C GLY A 81 -2.41 -1.70 5.57
N GLY A 82 -1.97 -0.45 5.75
CA GLY A 82 -0.58 -0.10 6.00
C GLY A 82 -0.05 -0.67 7.31
N GLY A 83 -0.84 -0.60 8.39
CA GLY A 83 -0.52 -1.17 9.68
C GLY A 83 -0.40 -2.70 9.65
N VAL A 84 -1.37 -3.38 9.05
CA VAL A 84 -1.32 -4.84 8.87
C VAL A 84 -0.10 -5.25 8.02
N SER A 85 0.18 -4.51 6.95
CA SER A 85 1.35 -4.76 6.10
C SER A 85 2.67 -4.56 6.86
N ALA A 86 2.78 -3.50 7.67
CA ALA A 86 3.96 -3.23 8.49
C ALA A 86 4.18 -4.31 9.55
N LEU A 87 3.11 -4.74 10.24
CA LEU A 87 3.19 -5.85 11.20
C LEU A 87 3.61 -7.15 10.51
N ALA A 88 2.99 -7.49 9.38
CA ALA A 88 3.34 -8.69 8.63
C ALA A 88 4.81 -8.67 8.18
N LEU A 89 5.29 -7.53 7.69
CA LEU A 89 6.68 -7.36 7.28
C LEU A 89 7.64 -7.51 8.46
N GLN A 90 7.33 -6.89 9.60
CA GLN A 90 8.18 -6.95 10.79
C GLN A 90 8.25 -8.37 11.37
N SER A 91 7.11 -9.06 11.48
CA SER A 91 7.06 -10.44 11.93
C SER A 91 7.82 -11.36 10.98
N PHE A 92 7.61 -11.22 9.67
CA PHE A 92 8.30 -12.03 8.66
C PHE A 92 9.82 -11.80 8.68
N TYR A 93 10.26 -10.55 8.74
CA TYR A 93 11.68 -10.21 8.82
C TYR A 93 12.33 -10.83 10.07
N SER A 94 11.71 -10.65 11.25
CA SER A 94 12.25 -11.22 12.49
C SER A 94 12.36 -12.75 12.45
N ALA A 95 11.35 -13.44 11.89
CA ALA A 95 11.37 -14.90 11.76
C ALA A 95 12.45 -15.38 10.77
N MET A 96 12.67 -14.65 9.68
CA MET A 96 13.72 -14.98 8.71
C MET A 96 15.11 -14.77 9.28
N VAL A 97 15.32 -13.63 9.94
CA VAL A 97 16.61 -13.30 10.57
C VAL A 97 16.99 -14.35 11.62
N ALA A 98 16.05 -14.77 12.47
CA ALA A 98 16.29 -15.83 13.46
C ALA A 98 16.78 -17.14 12.80
N LYS A 99 16.11 -17.59 11.73
CA LYS A 99 16.50 -18.81 11.00
C LYS A 99 17.86 -18.68 10.32
N ILE A 100 18.20 -17.50 9.81
CA ILE A 100 19.45 -17.27 9.10
C ILE A 100 20.62 -17.22 10.10
N TYR A 101 20.44 -16.62 11.28
CA TYR A 101 21.48 -16.63 12.33
C TYR A 101 21.79 -18.04 12.83
N GLU A 102 20.80 -18.94 12.89
CA GLU A 102 21.03 -20.35 13.27
C GLU A 102 21.92 -21.09 12.25
N SER A 103 21.81 -20.76 10.95
CA SER A 103 22.51 -21.48 9.89
C SER A 103 23.78 -20.77 9.38
N LEU A 104 23.84 -19.45 9.49
CA LEU A 104 24.87 -18.57 8.92
C LEU A 104 25.09 -17.36 9.84
N ALA A 105 25.66 -17.58 11.03
CA ALA A 105 25.86 -16.57 12.06
C ALA A 105 26.73 -15.36 11.62
N PHE A 106 27.48 -15.49 10.53
CA PHE A 106 28.38 -14.46 10.00
C PHE A 106 27.75 -13.58 8.91
N PHE A 107 26.49 -13.80 8.56
CA PHE A 107 25.84 -13.00 7.52
C PHE A 107 25.42 -11.62 8.08
N PRO A 108 25.91 -10.50 7.53
CA PRO A 108 25.56 -9.17 8.03
C PRO A 108 24.11 -8.84 7.67
N MET A 109 23.20 -9.01 8.62
CA MET A 109 21.80 -8.57 8.49
C MET A 109 21.67 -7.09 8.85
N VAL A 110 20.75 -6.40 8.18
CA VAL A 110 20.45 -5.00 8.49
C VAL A 110 19.86 -4.91 9.90
N GLU A 111 20.41 -4.02 10.71
CA GLU A 111 19.89 -3.77 12.06
C GLU A 111 18.42 -3.39 12.01
N GLN A 112 17.61 -4.09 12.79
CA GLN A 112 16.15 -3.95 12.78
C GLN A 112 15.71 -2.53 13.20
N TYR A 113 16.51 -1.87 14.03
CA TYR A 113 16.33 -0.47 14.41
C TYR A 113 17.55 0.33 13.96
N PRO A 114 17.40 1.52 13.34
CA PRO A 114 16.15 2.27 13.11
C PRO A 114 15.45 1.96 11.77
N PHE A 115 16.03 1.11 10.92
CA PHE A 115 15.58 0.92 9.54
C PHE A 115 14.11 0.48 9.42
N MET A 116 13.67 -0.49 10.24
CA MET A 116 12.29 -0.97 10.19
C MET A 116 11.26 0.12 10.55
N HIS A 117 11.65 1.07 11.40
CA HIS A 117 10.75 2.17 11.78
C HIS A 117 10.45 3.11 10.61
N TYR A 118 11.48 3.45 9.82
CA TYR A 118 11.30 4.24 8.60
C TYR A 118 10.43 3.52 7.57
N VAL A 119 10.61 2.21 7.42
CA VAL A 119 9.78 1.39 6.51
C VAL A 119 8.32 1.35 6.96
N THR A 120 8.07 1.17 8.26
CA THR A 120 6.71 1.21 8.81
C THR A 120 6.02 2.54 8.54
N ILE A 121 6.71 3.67 8.78
CA ILE A 121 6.17 5.00 8.48
C ILE A 121 5.87 5.12 6.99
N ALA A 122 6.81 4.72 6.13
CA ALA A 122 6.63 4.78 4.67
C ALA A 122 5.42 3.93 4.21
N LEU A 123 5.22 2.74 4.77
CA LEU A 123 4.08 1.88 4.44
C LEU A 123 2.74 2.49 4.88
N ILE A 124 2.67 3.05 6.09
CA ILE A 124 1.45 3.69 6.58
C ILE A 124 1.13 4.94 5.73
N THR A 125 2.14 5.78 5.47
CA THR A 125 1.96 6.97 4.62
C THR A 125 1.53 6.59 3.20
N ALA A 126 2.17 5.58 2.59
CA ALA A 126 1.77 5.08 1.29
C ALA A 126 0.33 4.53 1.29
N GLY A 127 -0.04 3.75 2.31
CA GLY A 127 -1.40 3.24 2.47
C GLY A 127 -2.44 4.34 2.58
N ILE A 128 -2.17 5.39 3.36
CA ILE A 128 -3.04 6.57 3.47
C ILE A 128 -3.17 7.26 2.10
N LEU A 129 -2.06 7.51 1.41
CA LEU A 129 -2.07 8.15 0.10
C LEU A 129 -2.88 7.36 -0.92
N ILE A 130 -2.71 6.03 -0.97
CA ILE A 130 -3.48 5.14 -1.84
C ILE A 130 -4.97 5.18 -1.47
N GLY A 131 -5.32 5.17 -0.18
CA GLY A 131 -6.70 5.28 0.29
C GLY A 131 -7.38 6.59 -0.10
N ILE A 132 -6.66 7.72 0.02
CA ILE A 132 -7.13 9.04 -0.42
C ILE A 132 -7.29 9.09 -1.95
N LEU A 133 -6.28 8.62 -2.69
CA LEU A 133 -6.33 8.63 -4.15
C LEU A 133 -7.45 7.74 -4.67
N GLY A 134 -7.58 6.52 -4.14
CA GLY A 134 -8.65 5.59 -4.53
C GLY A 134 -10.04 6.14 -4.25
N SER A 135 -10.24 6.77 -3.09
CA SER A 135 -11.53 7.36 -2.73
C SER A 135 -11.89 8.61 -3.55
N THR A 136 -10.93 9.51 -3.75
CA THR A 136 -11.15 10.75 -4.52
C THR A 136 -11.37 10.50 -6.01
N ILE A 137 -10.64 9.57 -6.63
CA ILE A 137 -10.83 9.17 -8.03
C ILE A 137 -12.24 8.60 -8.23
N SER A 138 -12.72 7.78 -7.28
CA SER A 138 -14.07 7.21 -7.33
C SER A 138 -15.16 8.28 -7.31
N LEU A 139 -15.04 9.26 -6.41
CA LEU A 139 -16.02 10.33 -6.24
C LEU A 139 -16.08 11.28 -7.45
N LYS A 140 -14.93 11.60 -8.07
CA LYS A 140 -14.89 12.43 -9.27
C LYS A 140 -15.62 11.79 -10.46
N ARG A 141 -15.46 10.48 -10.66
CA ARG A 141 -16.00 9.78 -11.83
C ARG A 141 -17.53 9.62 -11.83
N PHE A 142 -18.20 9.81 -10.69
CA PHE A 142 -19.64 9.52 -10.54
C PHE A 142 -20.50 10.72 -10.14
N MET A 143 -19.91 11.89 -9.87
CA MET A 143 -20.66 13.12 -9.61
C MET A 143 -20.84 14.01 -10.84
N GLU A 144 -20.40 13.57 -12.01
CA GLU A 144 -20.65 14.21 -13.31
C GLU A 144 -21.89 13.64 -14.03
N VAL A 145 -22.83 13.03 -13.29
CA VAL A 145 -24.16 12.65 -13.79
C VAL A 145 -25.24 13.14 -12.84
#